data_AF-A0A8T5H344-F1
#
_entry.id   AF-A0A8T5H344-F1
#
_cell.length_a   1.000
_cell.length_b   1.000
_cell.length_c   1.000
_cell.angle_alpha   90.00
_cell.angle_beta   90.00
_cell.angle_gamma   90.00
#
_symmetry.space_group_name_H-M   'P 1'
#
loop_
_entity.id
_entity.type
_entity.pdbx_description
1 polymer ?
#
loop_
_entity_poly.entity_id
_entity_poly.type
_entity_poly.pdbx_seq_one_letter_code
_entity_poly.pdbx_strand_id
1 'polypeptide(L)'
;MNLRSQQFLLKLANLQRHEATAFSHNTVKKHIKELKYLASQKHVPKLTIRKQIIHLEQQLSGVKDLELQLQRQRKHESVKVASLKREITRLRKELQLAHNPQIKKKVQKLSHLLSENLAQNVTKEAVKQVKNKLQVPIKKPISTQIRPSALLLTRIQALKHELELQKTLGKDEDKIELLKKQLHFIESKLSGNQVPPPIIVRPPVIQSSSDKHKIIFHPNVKPNTLPVPPQPSK
;
A
#
# COMPACT_ATOMS: atom_id res chain seq x y z
N MET A 1 -35.42 -9.12 8.30
CA MET A 1 -34.45 -10.03 7.66
C MET A 1 -34.28 -11.23 8.57
N ASN A 2 -34.58 -12.45 8.09
CA ASN A 2 -34.53 -13.67 8.90
C ASN A 2 -33.07 -14.08 9.18
N LEU A 3 -32.73 -14.46 10.41
CA LEU A 3 -31.35 -14.81 10.80
C LEU A 3 -30.75 -15.93 9.91
N ARG A 4 -31.62 -16.87 9.51
CA ARG A 4 -31.30 -18.01 8.66
C ARG A 4 -30.92 -17.60 7.23
N SER A 5 -31.61 -16.60 6.66
CA SER A 5 -31.28 -16.10 5.32
C SER A 5 -29.98 -15.29 5.33
N GLN A 6 -29.70 -14.59 6.42
CA GLN A 6 -28.45 -13.84 6.59
C GLN A 6 -27.23 -14.77 6.73
N GLN A 7 -27.36 -15.87 7.50
CA GLN A 7 -26.34 -16.91 7.59
C GLN A 7 -26.10 -17.62 6.26
N PHE A 8 -27.17 -17.90 5.50
CA PHE A 8 -27.08 -18.48 4.17
C PHE A 8 -26.35 -17.55 3.19
N LEU A 9 -26.71 -16.27 3.14
CA LEU A 9 -26.06 -15.24 2.32
C LEU A 9 -24.56 -15.10 2.65
N LEU A 10 -24.19 -15.11 3.94
CA LEU A 10 -22.79 -15.07 4.35
C LEU A 10 -22.03 -16.31 3.90
N LYS A 11 -22.63 -17.50 4.03
CA LYS A 11 -22.02 -18.75 3.59
C LYS A 11 -21.83 -18.78 2.07
N LEU A 12 -22.81 -18.30 1.31
CA LEU A 12 -22.78 -18.23 -0.14
C LEU A 12 -21.74 -17.21 -0.63
N ALA A 13 -21.69 -16.01 -0.01
CA ALA A 13 -20.67 -15.00 -0.31
C ALA A 13 -19.25 -15.48 0.02
N ASN A 14 -19.08 -16.25 1.10
CA ASN A 14 -17.79 -16.85 1.44
C ASN A 14 -17.39 -17.95 0.45
N LEU A 15 -18.32 -18.80 0.02
CA LEU A 15 -18.07 -19.80 -1.02
C LEU A 15 -17.70 -19.14 -2.34
N GLN A 16 -18.41 -18.10 -2.77
CA GLN A 16 -18.11 -17.37 -4.00
C GLN A 16 -16.74 -16.67 -3.94
N ARG A 17 -16.34 -16.12 -2.78
CA ARG A 17 -14.98 -15.61 -2.57
C ARG A 17 -13.92 -16.71 -2.62
N HIS A 18 -14.19 -17.88 -2.05
CA HIS A 18 -13.29 -19.02 -2.12
C HIS A 18 -13.16 -19.55 -3.56
N GLU A 19 -14.24 -19.59 -4.33
CA GLU A 19 -14.19 -19.94 -5.75
C GLU A 19 -13.40 -18.91 -6.56
N ALA A 20 -13.63 -17.61 -6.36
CA ALA A 20 -12.90 -16.55 -7.06
C ALA A 20 -11.39 -16.56 -6.75
N THR A 21 -11.00 -16.91 -5.53
CA THR A 21 -9.58 -17.01 -5.13
C THR A 21 -8.94 -18.32 -5.60
N ALA A 22 -9.66 -19.45 -5.52
CA ALA A 22 -9.23 -20.73 -6.08
C ALA A 22 -9.10 -20.66 -7.62
N PHE A 23 -9.91 -19.82 -8.27
CA PHE A 23 -9.83 -19.50 -9.69
C PHE A 23 -8.58 -18.70 -10.08
N SER A 24 -7.70 -18.29 -9.15
CA SER A 24 -6.45 -17.59 -9.50
C SER A 24 -5.22 -18.53 -9.47
N HIS A 25 -4.98 -19.25 -8.37
CA HIS A 25 -3.77 -20.09 -8.28
C HIS A 25 -3.83 -21.33 -9.18
N ASN A 26 -4.96 -22.05 -9.17
CA ASN A 26 -5.09 -23.29 -9.95
C ASN A 26 -5.19 -23.03 -11.45
N THR A 27 -5.77 -21.90 -11.86
CA THR A 27 -5.87 -21.50 -13.27
C THR A 27 -4.53 -21.03 -13.82
N VAL A 28 -3.73 -20.28 -13.05
CA VAL A 28 -2.35 -19.90 -13.42
C VAL A 28 -1.49 -21.15 -13.54
N LYS A 29 -1.62 -22.10 -12.60
CA LYS A 29 -0.89 -23.38 -12.67
C LYS A 29 -1.30 -24.23 -13.88
N LYS A 30 -2.59 -24.23 -14.24
CA LYS A 30 -3.09 -24.89 -15.47
C LYS A 30 -2.54 -24.21 -16.73
N HIS A 31 -2.59 -22.88 -16.81
CA HIS A 31 -2.01 -22.11 -17.91
C HIS A 31 -0.51 -22.35 -18.08
N ILE A 32 0.25 -22.44 -16.98
CA ILE A 32 1.68 -22.78 -17.05
C ILE A 32 1.87 -24.18 -17.64
N LYS A 33 1.03 -25.17 -17.28
CA LYS A 33 1.10 -26.53 -17.86
C LYS A 33 0.74 -26.54 -19.33
N GLU A 34 -0.30 -25.82 -19.72
CA GLU A 34 -0.73 -25.67 -21.12
C GLU A 34 0.35 -25.00 -21.96
N LEU A 35 0.97 -23.93 -21.46
CA LEU A 35 2.10 -23.28 -22.12
C LEU A 35 3.32 -24.20 -22.20
N LYS A 36 3.61 -24.99 -21.15
CA LYS A 36 4.69 -26.00 -21.19
C LYS A 36 4.42 -27.08 -22.24
N TYR A 37 3.16 -27.47 -22.42
CA TYR A 37 2.74 -28.38 -23.48
C TYR A 37 2.86 -27.74 -24.87
N LEU A 38 2.42 -26.50 -25.06
CA LEU A 38 2.59 -25.77 -26.33
C LEU A 38 4.05 -25.54 -26.68
N ALA A 39 4.92 -25.35 -25.68
CA ALA A 39 6.37 -25.19 -25.88
C ALA A 39 7.06 -26.44 -26.46
N SER A 40 6.49 -27.63 -26.28
CA SER A 40 7.05 -28.89 -26.79
C SER A 40 6.71 -29.13 -28.26
N GLN A 41 5.72 -28.42 -28.81
CA GLN A 41 5.32 -28.51 -30.21
C GLN A 41 6.35 -27.84 -31.14
N LYS A 42 6.54 -28.39 -32.34
CA LYS A 42 7.59 -27.94 -33.28
C LYS A 42 7.35 -26.56 -33.89
N HIS A 43 6.09 -26.16 -34.08
CA HIS A 43 5.68 -24.95 -34.82
C HIS A 43 5.30 -23.76 -33.93
N VAL A 44 5.85 -23.66 -32.72
CA VAL A 44 5.47 -22.61 -31.78
C VAL A 44 6.67 -21.75 -31.37
N PRO A 45 6.54 -20.41 -31.32
CA PRO A 45 7.62 -19.50 -30.88
C PRO A 45 8.05 -19.76 -29.42
N LYS A 46 9.11 -20.57 -29.25
CA LYS A 46 9.61 -21.01 -27.93
C LYS A 46 10.02 -19.87 -27.02
N LEU A 47 10.58 -18.79 -27.56
CA LEU A 47 11.04 -17.65 -26.77
C LEU A 47 9.88 -16.90 -26.11
N THR A 48 8.79 -16.69 -26.84
CA THR A 48 7.58 -16.01 -26.32
C THR A 48 6.93 -16.83 -25.21
N ILE A 49 6.81 -18.16 -25.42
CA ILE A 49 6.25 -19.05 -24.41
C ILE A 49 7.13 -19.10 -23.15
N ARG A 50 8.46 -19.18 -23.30
CA ARG A 50 9.38 -19.15 -22.15
C ARG A 50 9.22 -17.88 -21.33
N LYS A 51 9.11 -16.71 -21.98
CA LYS A 51 8.88 -15.42 -21.30
C LYS A 51 7.54 -15.42 -20.55
N GLN A 52 6.47 -15.92 -21.16
CA GLN A 52 5.16 -16.02 -20.53
C GLN A 52 5.16 -16.99 -19.33
N ILE A 53 5.83 -18.14 -19.44
CA ILE A 53 5.99 -19.09 -18.33
C ILE A 53 6.72 -18.42 -17.16
N ILE A 54 7.85 -17.76 -17.43
CA ILE A 54 8.62 -17.04 -16.39
C ILE A 54 7.77 -15.97 -15.73
N HIS A 55 7.01 -15.18 -16.51
CA HIS A 55 6.15 -14.14 -15.98
C HIS A 55 5.06 -14.70 -15.05
N LEU A 56 4.37 -15.77 -15.46
CA LEU A 56 3.35 -16.42 -14.65
C LEU A 56 3.93 -17.09 -13.40
N GLU A 57 5.13 -17.67 -13.49
CA GLU A 57 5.85 -18.24 -12.33
C GLU A 57 6.25 -17.16 -11.32
N GLN A 58 6.70 -15.99 -11.79
CA GLN A 58 6.98 -14.83 -10.94
C GLN A 58 5.72 -14.30 -10.26
N GLN A 59 4.60 -14.17 -10.99
CA GLN A 59 3.32 -13.78 -10.42
C GLN A 59 2.85 -14.76 -9.34
N LEU A 60 2.96 -16.07 -9.61
CA LEU A 60 2.61 -17.12 -8.65
C LEU A 60 3.47 -17.04 -7.39
N SER A 61 4.78 -16.77 -7.54
CA SER A 61 5.68 -16.56 -6.41
C SER A 61 5.25 -15.35 -5.58
N GLY A 62 5.01 -14.21 -6.21
CA GLY A 62 4.57 -13.00 -5.51
C GLY A 62 3.26 -13.18 -4.74
N VAL A 63 2.31 -13.94 -5.30
CA VAL A 63 1.07 -14.30 -4.60
C VAL A 63 1.35 -15.16 -3.36
N LYS A 64 2.25 -16.15 -3.45
CA LYS A 64 2.62 -16.99 -2.30
C LYS A 64 3.32 -16.21 -1.20
N ASP A 65 4.18 -15.26 -1.55
CA ASP A 65 4.87 -14.42 -0.58
C ASP A 65 3.87 -13.55 0.20
N LEU A 66 2.87 -12.99 -0.50
CA LEU A 66 1.77 -12.26 0.13
C LEU A 66 0.93 -13.15 1.03
N GLU A 67 0.61 -14.39 0.61
CA GLU A 67 -0.11 -15.35 1.44
C GLU A 67 0.65 -15.69 2.72
N LEU A 68 1.96 -15.92 2.63
CA LEU A 68 2.83 -16.18 3.78
C LEU A 68 2.89 -14.98 4.73
N GLN A 69 3.02 -13.77 4.20
CA GLN A 69 3.02 -12.54 4.99
C GLN A 69 1.69 -12.37 5.73
N LEU A 70 0.57 -12.58 5.05
CA LEU A 70 -0.77 -12.50 5.62
C LEU A 70 -0.97 -13.57 6.70
N GLN A 71 -0.46 -14.78 6.49
CA GLN A 71 -0.51 -15.84 7.49
C GLN A 71 0.31 -15.50 8.74
N ARG A 72 1.51 -14.90 8.58
CA ARG A 72 2.33 -14.42 9.71
C ARG A 72 1.62 -13.33 10.49
N GLN A 73 1.01 -12.36 9.80
CA GLN A 73 0.21 -11.31 10.44
C GLN A 73 -0.96 -11.90 11.23
N ARG A 74 -1.71 -12.84 10.66
CA ARG A 74 -2.81 -13.52 11.37
C ARG A 74 -2.35 -14.23 12.63
N LYS A 75 -1.19 -14.91 12.60
CA LYS A 75 -0.61 -15.55 13.79
C LYS A 75 -0.26 -14.52 14.87
N HIS A 76 0.40 -13.43 14.49
CA HIS A 76 0.74 -12.35 15.41
C HIS A 76 -0.50 -11.70 16.03
N GLU A 77 -1.51 -11.38 15.22
CA GLU A 77 -2.79 -10.85 15.70
C GLU A 77 -3.50 -11.83 16.63
N SER A 78 -3.48 -13.13 16.32
CA SER A 78 -4.07 -14.16 17.18
C SER A 78 -3.42 -14.20 18.57
N VAL A 79 -2.09 -14.11 18.64
CA VAL A 79 -1.36 -14.01 19.92
C VAL A 79 -1.73 -12.74 20.68
N LYS A 80 -1.80 -11.60 19.98
CA LYS A 80 -2.21 -10.32 20.59
C LYS A 80 -3.64 -10.40 21.15
N VAL A 81 -4.57 -10.97 20.39
CA VAL A 81 -5.96 -11.18 20.84
C VAL A 81 -6.00 -12.11 22.05
N ALA A 82 -5.19 -13.17 22.08
CA ALA A 82 -5.12 -14.08 23.23
C ALA A 82 -4.56 -13.37 24.48
N SER A 83 -3.52 -12.55 24.33
CA SER A 83 -2.96 -11.73 25.41
C SER A 83 -3.99 -10.74 25.97
N LEU A 84 -4.66 -9.97 25.10
CA LEU A 84 -5.72 -9.05 25.51
C LEU A 84 -6.88 -9.75 26.20
N LYS A 85 -7.27 -10.94 25.75
CA LYS A 85 -8.31 -11.74 26.43
C LYS A 85 -7.89 -12.12 27.86
N ARG A 86 -6.63 -12.50 28.07
CA ARG A 86 -6.09 -12.81 29.42
C ARG A 86 -6.05 -11.57 30.31
N GLU A 87 -5.70 -10.42 29.75
CA GLU A 87 -5.67 -9.15 30.49
C GLU A 87 -7.08 -8.70 30.89
N ILE A 88 -8.05 -8.80 29.98
CA ILE A 88 -9.46 -8.54 30.27
C ILE A 88 -9.98 -9.48 31.38
N THR A 89 -9.65 -10.77 31.34
CA THR A 89 -10.10 -11.69 32.39
C THR A 89 -9.44 -11.38 33.75
N ARG A 90 -8.15 -10.99 33.76
CA ARG A 90 -7.46 -10.52 34.96
C ARG A 90 -8.13 -9.27 35.53
N LEU A 91 -8.32 -8.22 34.71
CA LEU A 91 -8.95 -6.97 35.14
C LEU A 91 -10.39 -7.20 35.64
N ARG A 92 -11.15 -8.10 35.00
CA ARG A 92 -12.49 -8.48 35.47
C ARG A 92 -12.45 -9.14 36.84
N LYS A 93 -11.46 -10.00 37.12
CA LYS A 93 -11.27 -10.60 38.45
C LYS A 93 -10.89 -9.55 39.48
N GLU A 94 -9.94 -8.67 39.18
CA GLU A 94 -9.53 -7.57 40.08
C GLU A 94 -10.72 -6.65 40.39
N LEU A 95 -11.57 -6.34 39.41
CA LEU A 95 -12.77 -5.53 39.59
C LEU A 95 -13.84 -6.26 40.42
N GLN A 96 -13.95 -7.58 40.32
CA GLN A 96 -14.83 -8.38 41.19
C GLN A 96 -14.33 -8.42 42.63
N LEU A 97 -13.02 -8.48 42.84
CA LEU A 97 -12.39 -8.47 44.17
C LEU A 97 -12.48 -7.10 44.83
N ALA A 98 -12.35 -6.02 44.05
CA ALA A 98 -12.62 -4.66 44.49
C ALA A 98 -14.12 -4.49 44.80
N HIS A 99 -14.50 -4.82 46.04
CA HIS A 99 -15.87 -4.89 46.58
C HIS A 99 -16.64 -3.56 46.60
N ASN A 100 -16.28 -2.56 45.79
CA ASN A 100 -16.98 -1.29 45.73
C ASN A 100 -18.15 -1.37 44.72
N PRO A 101 -19.41 -1.53 45.19
CA PRO A 101 -20.56 -1.72 44.31
C PRO A 101 -20.83 -0.50 43.41
N GLN A 102 -20.36 0.68 43.82
CA GLN A 102 -20.52 1.92 43.07
C GLN A 102 -19.65 1.93 41.81
N ILE A 103 -18.42 1.42 41.90
CA ILE A 103 -17.48 1.31 40.76
C ILE A 103 -18.01 0.30 39.75
N LYS A 104 -18.53 -0.84 40.21
CA LYS A 104 -19.14 -1.86 39.35
C LYS A 104 -20.29 -1.30 38.51
N LYS A 105 -21.20 -0.52 39.12
CA LYS A 105 -22.32 0.16 38.42
C LYS A 105 -21.83 1.18 37.39
N LYS A 106 -20.81 1.99 37.72
CA LYS A 106 -20.21 2.97 36.79
C LYS A 106 -19.55 2.29 35.59
N VAL A 107 -18.79 1.21 35.82
CA VAL A 107 -18.14 0.44 34.76
C VAL A 107 -19.16 -0.23 33.85
N GLN A 108 -20.25 -0.77 34.41
CA GLN A 108 -21.32 -1.35 33.61
C GLN A 108 -22.03 -0.30 32.74
N LYS A 109 -22.30 0.90 33.28
CA LYS A 109 -22.87 2.02 32.53
C LYS A 109 -21.93 2.50 31.41
N LEU A 110 -20.63 2.64 31.69
CA LEU A 110 -19.62 2.99 30.68
C LEU A 110 -19.48 1.90 29.61
N SER A 111 -19.46 0.63 30.01
CA SER A 111 -19.43 -0.49 29.06
C SER A 111 -20.64 -0.45 28.11
N HIS A 112 -21.83 -0.13 28.64
CA HIS A 112 -23.04 -0.01 27.84
C HIS A 112 -22.97 1.16 26.85
N LEU A 113 -22.62 2.36 27.32
CA LEU A 113 -22.43 3.56 26.48
C LEU A 113 -21.36 3.36 25.41
N LEU A 114 -20.29 2.61 25.73
CA LEU A 114 -19.23 2.32 24.79
C LEU A 114 -19.69 1.32 23.73
N SER A 115 -20.43 0.28 24.11
CA SER A 115 -21.05 -0.63 23.15
C SER A 115 -22.06 0.07 22.23
N GLU A 116 -22.86 1.00 22.75
CA GLU A 116 -23.77 1.83 21.95
C GLU A 116 -23.01 2.74 20.99
N ASN A 117 -21.96 3.42 21.46
CA ASN A 117 -21.12 4.27 20.60
C ASN A 117 -20.42 3.47 19.51
N LEU A 118 -19.88 2.29 19.82
CA LEU A 118 -19.27 1.42 18.82
C LEU A 118 -20.30 0.95 17.79
N ALA A 119 -21.50 0.55 18.22
CA ALA A 119 -22.58 0.17 17.30
C ALA A 119 -23.02 1.35 16.40
N GLN A 120 -23.11 2.56 16.96
CA GLN A 120 -23.41 3.77 16.20
C GLN A 120 -22.27 4.17 15.25
N ASN A 121 -21.02 3.96 15.63
CA ASN A 121 -19.87 4.28 14.78
C ASN A 121 -19.73 3.28 13.63
N VAL A 122 -19.94 1.99 13.88
CA VAL A 122 -19.98 0.96 12.82
C VAL A 122 -21.08 1.26 11.80
N THR A 123 -22.26 1.70 12.25
CA THR A 123 -23.34 2.10 11.32
C THR A 123 -23.00 3.38 10.56
N LYS A 124 -22.44 4.40 11.21
CA LYS A 124 -21.97 5.64 10.55
C LYS A 124 -20.86 5.36 9.52
N GLU A 125 -19.91 4.50 9.83
CA GLU A 125 -18.84 4.10 8.89
C GLU A 125 -19.38 3.26 7.75
N ALA A 126 -20.27 2.30 8.01
CA ALA A 126 -20.93 1.53 6.96
C ALA A 126 -21.73 2.43 6.02
N VAL A 127 -22.48 3.41 6.56
CA VAL A 127 -23.22 4.39 5.76
C VAL A 127 -22.27 5.30 4.97
N LYS A 128 -21.13 5.72 5.54
CA LYS A 128 -20.09 6.48 4.80
C LYS A 128 -19.49 5.64 3.66
N GLN A 129 -19.16 4.38 3.91
CA GLN A 129 -18.63 3.48 2.88
C GLN A 129 -19.66 3.21 1.77
N VAL A 130 -20.95 3.08 2.11
CA VAL A 130 -22.02 2.94 1.13
C VAL A 130 -22.23 4.23 0.35
N LYS A 131 -22.24 5.41 0.99
CA LYS A 131 -22.29 6.71 0.30
C LYS A 131 -21.11 6.90 -0.64
N ASN A 132 -19.90 6.49 -0.24
CA ASN A 132 -18.71 6.58 -1.09
C ASN A 132 -18.71 5.56 -2.24
N LYS A 133 -19.37 4.41 -2.08
CA LYS A 133 -19.54 3.41 -3.14
C LYS A 133 -20.71 3.72 -4.08
N LEU A 134 -21.75 4.42 -3.61
CA LEU A 134 -22.89 4.89 -4.41
C LEU A 134 -22.61 6.22 -5.08
N GLN A 135 -21.69 7.03 -4.55
CA GLN A 135 -20.94 8.01 -5.32
C GLN A 135 -19.88 7.27 -6.15
N VAL A 136 -20.31 6.38 -7.04
CA VAL A 136 -19.52 6.17 -8.25
C VAL A 136 -19.67 7.51 -8.99
N PRO A 137 -18.63 8.35 -9.11
CA PRO A 137 -18.69 9.40 -10.11
C PRO A 137 -18.92 8.65 -11.42
N ILE A 138 -20.07 8.88 -12.04
CA ILE A 138 -20.28 8.58 -13.44
C ILE A 138 -19.08 9.24 -14.12
N LYS A 139 -18.08 8.43 -14.47
CA LYS A 139 -16.98 8.85 -15.33
C LYS A 139 -17.65 9.11 -16.67
N LYS A 140 -18.24 10.29 -16.82
CA LYS A 140 -18.20 10.99 -18.11
C LYS A 140 -16.73 10.93 -18.53
N PRO A 141 -16.39 10.57 -19.77
CA PRO A 141 -15.01 10.47 -20.20
C PRO A 141 -14.34 11.82 -19.91
N ILE A 142 -13.55 11.86 -18.83
CA ILE A 142 -12.75 13.02 -18.47
C ILE A 142 -11.65 13.02 -19.50
N SER A 143 -11.87 13.81 -20.55
CA SER A 143 -10.82 14.42 -21.33
C SER A 143 -9.73 14.87 -20.36
N THR A 144 -8.57 14.24 -20.45
CA THR A 144 -7.37 14.59 -19.71
C THR A 144 -6.83 15.93 -20.25
N GLN A 145 -7.52 17.00 -19.89
CA GLN A 145 -6.95 18.33 -19.79
C GLN A 145 -7.16 18.77 -18.36
N ILE A 146 -6.29 18.28 -17.46
CA ILE A 146 -6.07 18.96 -16.19
C ILE A 146 -5.54 20.33 -16.57
N ARG A 147 -6.41 21.34 -16.52
CA ARG A 147 -6.02 22.72 -16.83
C ARG A 147 -4.86 23.08 -15.89
N PRO A 148 -3.73 23.59 -16.40
CA PRO A 148 -2.56 23.98 -15.58
C PRO A 148 -2.93 24.85 -14.37
N SER A 149 -3.99 25.65 -14.51
CA SER A 149 -4.54 26.49 -13.46
C SER A 149 -5.01 25.71 -12.22
N ALA A 150 -5.55 24.51 -12.36
CA ALA A 150 -6.02 23.71 -11.21
C ALA A 150 -4.86 23.20 -10.35
N LEU A 151 -3.74 22.79 -10.98
CA LEU A 151 -2.52 22.39 -10.27
C LEU A 151 -1.82 23.58 -9.60
N LEU A 152 -1.89 24.76 -10.20
CA LEU A 152 -1.35 25.98 -9.61
C LEU A 152 -2.17 26.43 -8.39
N LEU A 153 -3.50 26.32 -8.46
CA LEU A 153 -4.37 26.64 -7.33
C LEU A 153 -4.15 25.72 -6.12
N THR A 154 -3.99 24.41 -6.35
CA THR A 154 -3.67 23.47 -5.25
C THR A 154 -2.28 23.76 -4.67
N ARG A 155 -1.31 24.14 -5.50
CA ARG A 155 0.02 24.55 -5.02
C ARG A 155 -0.02 25.84 -4.20
N ILE A 156 -0.83 26.83 -4.57
CA ILE A 156 -1.03 28.06 -3.80
C ILE A 156 -1.65 27.74 -2.43
N GLN A 157 -2.67 26.89 -2.40
CA GLN A 157 -3.31 26.48 -1.14
C GLN A 157 -2.31 25.76 -0.21
N ALA A 158 -1.48 24.88 -0.77
CA ALA A 158 -0.42 24.21 0.00
C ALA A 158 0.60 25.20 0.57
N LEU A 159 1.05 26.18 -0.23
CA LEU A 159 2.01 27.20 0.23
C LEU A 159 1.41 28.17 1.26
N LYS A 160 0.11 28.51 1.14
CA LYS A 160 -0.61 29.33 2.14
C LYS A 160 -0.70 28.59 3.48
N HIS A 161 -1.03 27.30 3.45
CA HIS A 161 -1.05 26.47 4.64
C HIS A 161 0.34 26.29 5.26
N GLU A 162 1.38 26.10 4.44
CA GLU A 162 2.76 26.00 4.91
C GLU A 162 3.24 27.31 5.57
N LEU A 163 2.84 28.46 5.04
CA LEU A 163 3.11 29.77 5.62
C LEU A 163 2.38 29.97 6.96
N GLU A 164 1.13 29.53 7.06
CA GLU A 164 0.35 29.57 8.32
C GLU A 164 0.97 28.68 9.40
N LEU A 165 1.41 27.48 9.03
CA LEU A 165 2.18 26.61 9.91
C LEU A 165 3.50 27.26 10.35
N GLN A 166 4.26 27.88 9.46
CA GLN A 166 5.52 28.51 9.83
C GLN A 166 5.34 29.75 10.72
N LYS A 167 4.25 30.53 10.52
CA LYS A 167 3.88 31.63 11.42
C LYS A 167 3.51 31.14 12.81
N THR A 168 2.76 30.05 12.92
CA THR A 168 2.39 29.48 14.23
C THR A 168 3.57 28.83 14.96
N LEU A 169 4.54 28.30 14.21
CA LEU A 169 5.74 27.65 14.75
C LEU A 169 6.85 28.64 15.13
N GLY A 170 6.80 29.90 14.67
CA GLY A 170 7.70 31.00 15.08
C GLY A 170 9.19 30.76 14.80
N LYS A 171 9.54 29.90 13.83
CA LYS A 171 10.86 29.26 13.80
C LYS A 171 11.86 29.77 12.79
N ASP A 172 11.48 30.50 11.74
CA ASP A 172 12.43 31.05 10.76
C ASP A 172 11.82 32.22 9.96
N GLU A 173 12.21 33.46 10.26
CA GLU A 173 11.72 34.65 9.52
C GLU A 173 12.12 34.61 8.03
N ASP A 174 13.33 34.15 7.73
CA ASP A 174 13.86 34.03 6.36
C ASP A 174 13.04 33.07 5.49
N LYS A 175 12.53 31.97 6.06
CA LYS A 175 11.71 31.00 5.33
C LYS A 175 10.31 31.55 5.07
N ILE A 176 9.76 32.32 6.00
CA ILE A 176 8.47 33.00 5.83
C ILE A 176 8.59 34.04 4.72
N GLU A 177 9.69 34.80 4.64
CA GLU A 177 9.93 35.72 3.52
C GLU A 177 10.06 34.99 2.18
N LEU A 178 10.77 33.87 2.14
CA LEU A 178 10.94 33.08 0.93
C LEU A 178 9.58 32.53 0.43
N LEU A 179 8.75 32.01 1.33
CA LEU A 179 7.42 31.52 0.99
C LEU A 179 6.49 32.65 0.53
N LYS A 180 6.57 33.84 1.14
CA LYS A 180 5.83 35.03 0.67
C LYS A 180 6.26 35.43 -0.74
N LYS A 181 7.56 35.47 -1.02
CA LYS A 181 8.11 35.78 -2.37
C LYS A 181 7.67 34.75 -3.40
N GLN A 182 7.64 33.46 -3.04
CA GLN A 182 7.16 32.39 -3.91
C GLN A 182 5.65 32.47 -4.17
N LEU A 183 4.84 32.76 -3.15
CA LEU A 183 3.40 32.99 -3.30
C LEU A 183 3.13 34.18 -4.22
N HIS A 184 3.82 35.30 -3.99
CA HIS A 184 3.68 36.49 -4.81
C HIS A 184 4.06 36.23 -6.27
N PHE A 185 5.12 35.46 -6.53
CA PHE A 185 5.52 35.08 -7.87
C PHE A 185 4.47 34.22 -8.59
N ILE A 186 3.89 33.23 -7.90
CA ILE A 186 2.87 32.36 -8.49
C ILE A 186 1.56 33.14 -8.71
N GLU A 187 1.17 34.02 -7.78
CA GLU A 187 0.00 34.91 -7.92
C GLU A 187 0.20 35.95 -9.05
N SER A 188 1.42 36.46 -9.23
CA SER A 188 1.78 37.36 -10.33
C SER A 188 1.71 36.65 -11.69
N LYS A 189 2.17 35.39 -11.76
CA LYS A 189 2.04 34.54 -12.96
C LYS A 189 0.60 34.20 -13.32
N LEU A 190 -0.31 34.17 -12.35
CA LEU A 190 -1.74 33.96 -12.59
C LEU A 190 -2.48 35.25 -13.00
N SER A 191 -2.02 36.41 -12.54
CA SER A 191 -2.62 37.72 -12.87
C SER A 191 -2.09 38.33 -14.17
N GLY A 192 -1.14 37.66 -14.85
CA GLY A 192 -0.60 38.10 -16.15
C GLY A 192 0.48 39.19 -16.06
N ASN A 193 0.90 39.57 -14.85
CA ASN A 193 1.95 40.56 -14.66
C ASN A 193 3.33 39.89 -14.63
N GLN A 194 4.20 40.25 -15.59
CA GLN A 194 5.56 39.70 -15.67
C GLN A 194 6.43 40.22 -14.53
N VAL A 195 6.54 39.44 -13.46
CA VAL A 195 7.55 39.63 -12.42
C VAL A 195 8.75 38.72 -12.73
N PRO A 196 10.00 39.25 -12.76
CA PRO A 196 11.18 38.44 -13.03
C PRO A 196 11.36 37.33 -11.98
N PRO A 197 11.83 36.14 -12.39
CA PRO A 197 11.91 34.98 -11.50
C PRO A 197 12.89 35.21 -10.35
N PRO A 198 12.56 34.77 -9.13
CA PRO A 198 13.50 34.82 -8.01
C PRO A 198 14.70 33.93 -8.31
N ILE A 199 15.91 34.50 -8.15
CA ILE A 199 17.17 33.79 -8.30
C ILE A 199 17.30 32.81 -7.13
N ILE A 200 17.06 31.53 -7.40
CA ILE A 200 17.30 30.44 -6.45
C ILE A 200 18.78 30.08 -6.55
N VAL A 201 19.60 30.59 -5.63
CA VAL A 201 20.95 30.04 -5.40
C VAL A 201 20.75 28.65 -4.80
N ARG A 202 20.85 27.62 -5.65
CA ARG A 202 20.86 26.23 -5.17
C ARG A 202 22.16 26.02 -4.39
N PRO A 203 22.13 25.57 -3.13
CA PRO A 203 23.34 25.14 -2.46
C PRO A 203 23.98 23.98 -3.26
N PRO A 204 25.32 23.91 -3.33
CA PRO A 204 26.00 22.90 -4.14
C PRO A 204 25.59 21.50 -3.67
N VAL A 205 25.08 20.72 -4.61
CA VAL A 205 24.79 19.31 -4.41
C VAL A 205 26.13 18.62 -4.20
N ILE A 206 26.42 18.20 -2.97
CA ILE A 206 27.47 17.25 -2.66
C ILE A 206 27.07 15.96 -3.39
N GLN A 207 27.68 15.72 -4.54
CA GLN A 207 27.57 14.46 -5.25
C GLN A 207 28.22 13.41 -4.37
N SER A 208 27.40 12.60 -3.68
CA SER A 208 27.87 11.33 -3.13
C SER A 208 28.39 10.50 -4.30
N SER A 209 29.71 10.38 -4.41
CA SER A 209 30.40 9.50 -5.33
C SER A 209 29.90 8.07 -5.08
N SER A 210 29.01 7.58 -5.94
CA SER A 210 28.86 6.15 -6.10
C SER A 210 30.10 5.67 -6.83
N ASP A 211 31.00 5.02 -6.09
CA ASP A 211 32.14 4.30 -6.63
C ASP A 211 31.66 3.30 -7.68
N LYS A 212 31.74 3.74 -8.94
CA LYS A 212 31.69 2.86 -10.09
C LYS A 212 33.01 2.10 -10.08
N HIS A 213 32.98 0.84 -9.62
CA HIS A 213 34.08 -0.08 -9.89
C HIS A 213 34.29 -0.17 -11.42
N LYS A 214 35.28 0.57 -11.92
CA LYS A 214 35.85 0.37 -13.25
C LYS A 214 36.60 -0.97 -13.18
N ILE A 215 36.01 -2.01 -13.77
CA ILE A 215 36.74 -3.24 -14.07
C ILE A 215 37.74 -2.88 -15.18
N ILE A 216 39.00 -2.73 -14.81
CA ILE A 216 40.11 -2.61 -15.76
C ILE A 216 40.41 -4.04 -16.22
N PHE A 217 40.07 -4.37 -17.47
CA PHE A 217 40.54 -5.60 -18.10
C PHE A 217 42.01 -5.41 -18.49
N HIS A 218 42.92 -6.06 -17.76
CA HIS A 218 44.30 -6.22 -18.20
C HIS A 218 44.36 -7.24 -19.34
N PRO A 219 44.90 -6.90 -20.53
CA PRO A 219 44.82 -7.76 -21.72
C PRO A 219 45.88 -8.89 -21.76
N ASN A 220 46.47 -9.30 -20.63
CA ASN A 220 47.59 -10.25 -20.64
C ASN A 220 47.50 -11.32 -19.53
N VAL A 221 46.38 -12.05 -19.49
CA VAL A 221 46.30 -13.30 -18.73
C VAL A 221 46.04 -14.44 -19.72
N LYS A 222 47.04 -15.31 -19.88
CA LYS A 222 46.95 -16.54 -20.67
C LYS A 222 45.75 -17.37 -20.19
N PRO A 223 44.94 -17.97 -21.08
CA PRO A 223 43.81 -18.78 -20.66
C PRO A 223 44.31 -20.01 -19.90
N ASN A 224 44.03 -20.08 -18.60
CA ASN A 224 44.14 -21.31 -17.83
C ASN A 224 43.21 -22.35 -18.44
N THR A 225 43.80 -23.34 -19.10
CA THR A 225 43.13 -24.56 -19.55
C THR A 225 42.64 -25.32 -18.32
N LEU A 226 41.32 -25.34 -18.11
CA LEU A 226 40.70 -26.25 -17.16
C LEU A 226 40.91 -27.69 -17.65
N PRO A 227 41.28 -28.64 -16.77
CA PRO A 227 41.51 -30.02 -17.17
C PRO A 227 40.17 -30.67 -17.55
N VAL A 228 40.12 -31.25 -18.74
CA VAL A 228 38.99 -32.04 -19.23
C VAL A 228 38.99 -33.39 -18.51
N PRO A 229 37.85 -33.88 -17.99
CA PRO A 229 37.78 -35.19 -17.35
C PRO A 229 38.02 -36.32 -18.37
N PRO A 230 38.68 -37.43 -17.97
CA PRO A 230 39.01 -38.52 -18.87
C PRO A 230 37.75 -39.23 -19.36
N GLN A 231 37.75 -39.59 -20.65
CA GLN A 231 36.67 -40.35 -21.26
C GLN A 231 36.67 -41.80 -20.76
N PRO A 232 35.49 -42.43 -20.61
CA PRO A 232 35.38 -43.82 -20.20
C PRO A 232 35.92 -44.74 -21.31
N SER A 233 36.85 -45.62 -20.92
CA SER A 233 37.35 -46.72 -21.75
C SER A 233 36.22 -47.71 -22.05
N LYS A 234 36.17 -48.17 -23.31
CA LYS A 234 35.29 -49.26 -23.77
C LYS A 234 35.61 -50.57 -23.06
#